data_AF-A0A944AG39-F1
#
_entry.id   AF-A0A944AG39-F1
#
_cell.length_a   1.000
_cell.length_b   1.000
_cell.length_c   1.000
_cell.angle_alpha   90.00
_cell.angle_beta   90.00
_cell.angle_gamma   90.00
#
_symmetry.space_group_name_H-M   'P 1'
#
loop_
_entity.id
_entity.type
_entity.pdbx_description
1 polymer ?
#
loop_
_entity_poly.entity_id
_entity_poly.type
_entity_poly.pdbx_seq_one_letter_code
_entity_poly.pdbx_strand_id
1 'polypeptide(L)'
;GTLGVKLGDKLTIVCHKASFTKDEYTLHQASKAFYVSHETPADPEAPLGTYESNVKYTLGDYAYNDGVATVNGTENVATIKLGSSSKIGSATITLPKGTTSVSFYAVAWKGKTATLQFSIGDTVIGTQAVVGNAGATGNTPYTLTVADTDKYSLTMAALEADTEVTVTTVETVRVILFGIQAK
;
A
#
# COMPACT_ATOMS: atom_id res chain seq x y z
N GLY A 1 15.90 34.65 -16.16
CA GLY A 1 15.64 33.99 -14.86
C GLY A 1 16.41 32.70 -14.82
N THR A 2 16.83 32.28 -13.62
CA THR A 2 17.50 30.98 -13.40
C THR A 2 16.47 29.96 -12.92
N LEU A 3 16.42 28.79 -13.56
CA LEU A 3 15.67 27.64 -13.06
C LEU A 3 16.56 26.92 -12.05
N GLY A 4 16.15 26.87 -10.78
CA GLY A 4 16.95 26.32 -9.67
C GLY A 4 17.03 24.79 -9.69
N VAL A 5 17.66 24.25 -10.73
CA VAL A 5 17.74 22.81 -11.02
C VAL A 5 18.69 22.09 -10.06
N LYS A 6 18.34 20.85 -9.71
CA LYS A 6 19.12 19.95 -8.86
C LYS A 6 19.45 18.65 -9.60
N LEU A 7 20.44 17.91 -9.08
CA LEU A 7 20.78 16.59 -9.60
C LEU A 7 19.58 15.66 -9.45
N GLY A 8 19.13 15.05 -10.56
CA GLY A 8 17.95 14.18 -10.61
C GLY A 8 16.71 14.83 -11.24
N ASP A 9 16.70 16.16 -11.40
CA ASP A 9 15.60 16.86 -12.06
C ASP A 9 15.46 16.46 -13.53
N LYS A 10 14.21 16.37 -14.01
CA LYS A 10 13.91 16.27 -15.43
C LYS A 10 13.66 17.66 -15.99
N LEU A 11 14.34 17.97 -17.10
CA LEU A 11 14.18 19.20 -17.85
C LEU A 11 13.59 18.89 -19.22
N THR A 12 12.51 19.59 -19.57
CA THR A 12 11.96 19.55 -20.92
C THR A 12 12.14 20.91 -21.57
N ILE A 13 12.77 20.90 -22.75
CA ILE A 13 13.00 22.09 -23.57
C ILE A 13 12.24 21.90 -24.87
N VAL A 14 11.25 22.75 -25.13
CA VAL A 14 10.47 22.73 -26.37
C VAL A 14 10.82 23.93 -27.23
N CYS A 15 11.27 23.66 -28.45
CA CYS A 15 11.45 24.66 -29.49
C CYS A 15 10.19 24.71 -30.36
N HIS A 16 9.53 25.86 -30.45
CA HIS A 16 8.47 26.05 -31.44
C HIS A 16 9.09 26.27 -32.82
N LYS A 17 8.86 25.32 -33.74
CA LYS A 17 9.15 25.50 -35.17
C LYS A 17 8.06 26.38 -35.77
N ALA A 18 8.38 27.62 -36.11
CA ALA A 18 7.55 28.42 -37.00
C ALA A 18 8.05 28.19 -38.44
N SER A 19 7.25 27.55 -39.30
CA SER A 19 7.52 27.58 -40.73
C SER A 19 6.23 27.69 -41.54
N PHE A 20 6.12 28.77 -42.31
CA PHE A 20 5.29 28.86 -43.51
C PHE A 20 6.15 29.48 -44.61
N THR A 21 6.45 28.72 -45.67
CA THR A 21 6.29 29.08 -47.11
C THR A 21 6.79 27.94 -48.01
N LYS A 22 6.30 27.92 -49.25
CA LYS A 22 6.11 26.75 -50.12
C LYS A 22 7.37 26.23 -50.84
N ASP A 23 8.49 26.95 -50.90
CA ASP A 23 9.48 26.69 -51.96
C ASP A 23 10.96 26.54 -51.54
N GLU A 24 11.35 26.51 -50.26
CA GLU A 24 12.73 26.16 -49.88
C GLU A 24 12.85 25.70 -48.41
N TYR A 25 13.62 24.64 -48.16
CA TYR A 25 13.96 24.16 -46.81
C TYR A 25 15.06 25.04 -46.18
N THR A 26 14.79 26.32 -45.99
CA THR A 26 15.68 27.21 -45.26
C THR A 26 15.29 27.20 -43.79
N LEU A 27 16.19 26.69 -42.95
CA LEU A 27 16.08 26.70 -41.49
C LEU A 27 16.28 28.16 -41.01
N HIS A 28 15.23 28.98 -41.08
CA HIS A 28 15.23 30.26 -40.41
C HIS A 28 15.20 30.00 -38.90
N GLN A 29 16.19 30.52 -38.18
CA GLN A 29 16.41 30.34 -36.74
C GLN A 29 15.10 30.27 -35.97
N ALA A 30 14.94 29.23 -35.14
CA ALA A 30 13.83 29.11 -34.21
C ALA A 30 13.66 30.44 -33.46
N SER A 31 12.42 30.92 -33.36
CA SER A 31 12.08 32.13 -32.59
C SER A 31 12.77 32.10 -31.23
N LYS A 32 13.26 33.25 -30.75
CA LYS A 32 14.06 33.43 -29.51
C LYS A 32 13.37 32.99 -28.20
N ALA A 33 12.26 32.26 -28.25
CA ALA A 33 11.48 31.78 -27.13
C ALA A 33 11.50 30.24 -27.08
N PHE A 34 11.90 29.72 -25.93
CA PHE A 34 11.86 28.30 -25.59
C PHE A 34 10.90 28.13 -24.40
N TYR A 35 10.04 27.11 -24.43
CA TYR A 35 9.35 26.68 -23.22
C TYR A 35 10.30 25.77 -22.44
N VAL A 36 10.53 26.09 -21.17
CA VAL A 36 11.36 25.28 -20.27
C VAL A 36 10.54 24.95 -19.04
N SER A 37 10.30 23.66 -18.80
CA SER A 37 9.71 23.17 -17.55
C SER A 37 10.75 22.38 -16.75
N HIS A 38 10.65 22.49 -15.42
CA HIS A 38 11.44 21.72 -14.47
C HIS A 38 10.49 20.85 -13.63
N GLU A 39 10.81 19.57 -13.51
CA GLU A 39 10.15 18.66 -12.58
C GLU A 39 11.17 18.21 -11.55
N THR A 40 10.92 18.57 -10.28
CA THR A 40 11.70 18.07 -9.15
C THR A 40 11.16 16.69 -8.77
N PRO A 41 12.00 15.63 -8.72
CA PRO A 41 11.59 14.35 -8.19
C PRO A 41 11.06 14.55 -6.77
N ALA A 42 10.03 13.80 -6.40
CA ALA A 42 9.66 13.72 -4.99
C ALA A 42 10.90 13.28 -4.19
N ASP A 43 11.14 13.92 -3.05
CA ASP A 43 12.18 13.46 -2.13
C ASP A 43 11.93 11.97 -1.84
N PRO A 44 13.00 11.14 -1.78
CA PRO A 44 12.83 9.74 -1.47
C PRO A 44 12.12 9.61 -0.13
N GLU A 45 10.96 8.95 -0.13
CA GLU A 45 10.21 8.66 1.08
C GLU A 45 11.12 7.90 2.06
N ALA A 46 11.09 8.31 3.34
CA ALA A 46 11.87 7.63 4.37
C ALA A 46 11.53 6.13 4.35
N PRO A 47 12.52 5.24 4.59
CA PRO A 47 12.26 3.81 4.56
C PRO A 47 11.23 3.47 5.64
N LEU A 48 10.10 2.89 5.22
CA LEU A 48 9.07 2.38 6.13
C LEU A 48 9.65 1.34 7.08
N GLY A 49 9.30 1.44 8.36
CA GLY A 49 9.62 0.43 9.35
C GLY A 49 9.03 -0.94 8.98
N THR A 50 9.67 -2.02 9.44
CA THR A 50 9.30 -3.41 9.06
C THR A 50 7.83 -3.75 9.29
N TYR A 51 7.23 -3.21 10.36
CA TYR A 51 5.83 -3.45 10.73
C TYR A 51 4.94 -2.22 10.58
N GLU A 52 5.43 -1.19 9.90
CA GLU A 52 4.65 0.01 9.60
C GLU A 52 3.72 -0.23 8.41
N SER A 53 2.56 0.44 8.45
CA SER A 53 1.59 0.44 7.37
C SER A 53 1.61 1.78 6.65
N ASN A 54 1.55 1.77 5.31
CA ASN A 54 1.49 2.99 4.48
C ASN A 54 0.14 3.18 3.77
N VAL A 55 -0.88 2.44 4.20
CA VAL A 55 -2.23 2.50 3.66
C VAL A 55 -3.20 3.09 4.68
N LYS A 56 -4.28 3.69 4.17
CA LYS A 56 -5.45 4.04 5.00
C LYS A 56 -6.38 2.84 5.10
N TYR A 57 -7.12 2.76 6.20
CA TYR A 57 -8.14 1.74 6.37
C TYR A 57 -9.35 2.27 7.15
N THR A 58 -10.48 1.58 6.98
CA THR A 58 -11.69 1.75 7.78
C THR A 58 -12.08 0.39 8.37
N LEU A 59 -12.61 0.42 9.59
CA LEU A 59 -13.09 -0.79 10.25
C LEU A 59 -14.48 -1.15 9.69
N GLY A 60 -14.67 -2.42 9.36
CA GLY A 60 -15.96 -2.99 9.03
C GLY A 60 -16.56 -3.77 10.19
N ASP A 61 -17.31 -4.81 9.87
CA ASP A 61 -17.99 -5.64 10.86
C ASP A 61 -17.00 -6.37 11.75
N TYR A 62 -17.24 -6.39 13.07
CA TYR A 62 -16.43 -7.11 14.06
C TYR A 62 -14.92 -6.88 13.92
N ALA A 63 -14.52 -5.67 13.51
CA ALA A 63 -13.14 -5.24 13.41
C ALA A 63 -12.81 -4.17 14.45
N TYR A 64 -11.59 -4.22 14.98
CA TYR A 64 -11.14 -3.36 16.06
C TYR A 64 -9.68 -2.96 15.83
N ASN A 65 -9.35 -1.69 16.04
CA ASN A 65 -7.97 -1.15 16.02
C ASN A 65 -7.54 -0.57 17.38
N ASP A 66 -8.25 -0.92 18.44
CA ASP A 66 -8.00 -0.48 19.81
C ASP A 66 -6.80 -1.18 20.45
N GLY A 67 -6.08 -2.01 19.69
CA GLY A 67 -4.95 -2.78 20.17
C GLY A 67 -3.64 -2.49 19.45
N VAL A 68 -2.57 -2.43 20.24
CA VAL A 68 -1.18 -2.46 19.78
C VAL A 68 -0.55 -3.82 20.08
N ALA A 69 0.53 -4.14 19.38
CA ALA A 69 1.32 -5.33 19.63
C ALA A 69 2.80 -5.00 19.85
N THR A 70 3.46 -5.84 20.64
CA THR A 70 4.91 -6.00 20.61
C THR A 70 5.23 -7.16 19.66
N VAL A 71 5.84 -6.87 18.51
CA VAL A 71 6.15 -7.84 17.46
C VAL A 71 7.65 -8.06 17.38
N ASN A 72 8.13 -9.25 17.71
CA ASN A 72 9.57 -9.58 17.72
C ASN A 72 10.40 -8.52 18.49
N GLY A 73 9.87 -8.00 19.60
CA GLY A 73 10.50 -6.96 20.41
C GLY A 73 10.29 -5.52 19.93
N THR A 74 9.66 -5.30 18.77
CA THR A 74 9.23 -3.97 18.33
C THR A 74 7.91 -3.61 19.01
N GLU A 75 7.93 -2.61 19.88
CA GLU A 75 6.75 -2.16 20.62
C GLU A 75 5.82 -1.26 19.78
N ASN A 76 4.57 -1.11 20.23
CA ASN A 76 3.58 -0.18 19.69
C ASN A 76 3.26 -0.38 18.19
N VAL A 77 3.35 -1.62 17.68
CA VAL A 77 2.92 -1.95 16.32
C VAL A 77 1.40 -1.85 16.24
N ALA A 78 0.90 -1.00 15.33
CA ALA A 78 -0.53 -0.85 15.10
C ALA A 78 -1.11 -2.14 14.50
N THR A 79 -2.25 -2.59 15.04
CA THR A 79 -2.90 -3.83 14.58
C THR A 79 -4.39 -3.62 14.30
N ILE A 80 -4.91 -4.41 13.36
CA ILE A 80 -6.33 -4.56 13.11
C ILE A 80 -6.72 -5.98 13.51
N LYS A 81 -7.58 -6.12 14.50
CA LYS A 81 -8.18 -7.40 14.88
C LYS A 81 -9.48 -7.57 14.11
N LEU A 82 -9.54 -8.59 13.27
CA LEU A 82 -10.72 -8.98 12.49
C LEU A 82 -11.42 -10.17 13.15
N GLY A 83 -12.74 -10.11 13.24
CA GLY A 83 -13.59 -11.23 13.62
C GLY A 83 -13.63 -11.52 15.12
N SER A 84 -14.37 -12.57 15.47
CA SER A 84 -14.50 -13.11 16.82
C SER A 84 -14.67 -14.63 16.76
N SER A 85 -14.82 -15.28 17.93
CA SER A 85 -15.11 -16.72 18.00
C SER A 85 -16.50 -17.11 17.49
N SER A 86 -17.34 -16.15 17.10
CA SER A 86 -18.71 -16.42 16.64
C SER A 86 -19.14 -15.58 15.43
N LYS A 87 -18.27 -14.68 14.95
CA LYS A 87 -18.57 -13.73 13.89
C LYS A 87 -17.36 -13.56 12.99
N ILE A 88 -17.60 -13.55 11.69
CA ILE A 88 -16.62 -13.07 10.71
C ILE A 88 -16.40 -11.58 10.93
N GLY A 89 -15.23 -11.07 10.58
CA GLY A 89 -14.99 -9.63 10.56
C GLY A 89 -14.33 -9.15 9.29
N SER A 90 -14.44 -7.85 9.06
CA SER A 90 -13.98 -7.19 7.85
C SER A 90 -13.37 -5.81 8.11
N ALA A 91 -12.46 -5.40 7.23
CA ALA A 91 -11.96 -4.04 7.15
C ALA A 91 -11.73 -3.66 5.69
N THR A 92 -11.81 -2.38 5.37
CA THR A 92 -11.54 -1.89 4.03
C THR A 92 -10.22 -1.12 4.03
N ILE A 93 -9.32 -1.48 3.11
CA ILE A 93 -8.01 -0.86 2.92
C ILE A 93 -8.07 -0.03 1.64
N THR A 94 -7.64 1.22 1.70
CA THR A 94 -7.50 2.07 0.51
C THR A 94 -6.08 1.90 -0.04
N LEU A 95 -5.97 1.24 -1.19
CA LEU A 95 -4.72 1.11 -1.94
C LEU A 95 -4.55 2.31 -2.87
N PRO A 96 -3.42 3.03 -2.84
CA PRO A 96 -3.17 4.15 -3.74
C PRO A 96 -3.12 3.72 -5.22
N LYS A 97 -3.47 4.64 -6.11
CA LYS A 97 -3.19 4.52 -7.55
C LYS A 97 -1.74 4.10 -7.79
N GLY A 98 -1.53 3.20 -8.74
CA GLY A 98 -0.23 2.70 -9.13
C GLY A 98 0.26 1.51 -8.31
N THR A 99 -0.43 1.13 -7.23
CA THR A 99 -0.09 -0.08 -6.46
C THR A 99 -0.08 -1.30 -7.38
N THR A 100 0.99 -2.08 -7.30
CA THR A 100 1.22 -3.33 -8.02
C THR A 100 1.36 -4.51 -7.06
N SER A 101 1.70 -4.23 -5.80
CA SER A 101 1.82 -5.26 -4.77
C SER A 101 1.42 -4.74 -3.40
N VAL A 102 0.86 -5.63 -2.60
CA VAL A 102 0.60 -5.38 -1.17
C VAL A 102 1.28 -6.48 -0.38
N SER A 103 2.07 -6.10 0.62
CA SER A 103 2.60 -7.04 1.61
C SER A 103 2.03 -6.74 3.00
N PHE A 104 1.80 -7.76 3.80
CA PHE A 104 1.23 -7.61 5.13
C PHE A 104 1.63 -8.78 6.02
N TYR A 105 1.56 -8.59 7.33
CA TYR A 105 1.63 -9.67 8.29
C TYR A 105 0.23 -10.01 8.79
N ALA A 106 -0.07 -11.30 8.92
CA ALA A 106 -1.32 -11.75 9.50
C ALA A 106 -1.14 -13.03 10.31
N VAL A 107 -1.80 -13.10 11.46
CA VAL A 107 -1.81 -14.31 12.29
C VAL A 107 -3.21 -14.62 12.78
N ALA A 108 -3.58 -15.91 12.78
CA ALA A 108 -4.82 -16.36 13.38
C ALA A 108 -4.70 -16.41 14.91
N TRP A 109 -5.86 -16.48 15.57
CA TRP A 109 -5.95 -16.70 17.00
C TRP A 109 -5.19 -17.96 17.45
N LYS A 110 -4.67 -17.94 18.68
CA LYS A 110 -3.91 -19.05 19.25
C LYS A 110 -4.61 -20.40 19.07
N GLY A 111 -3.90 -21.34 18.46
CA GLY A 111 -4.36 -22.72 18.24
C GLY A 111 -5.45 -22.86 17.16
N LYS A 112 -5.65 -21.85 16.32
CA LYS A 112 -6.63 -21.84 15.22
C LYS A 112 -5.92 -21.57 13.88
N THR A 113 -6.61 -21.88 12.80
CA THR A 113 -6.28 -21.43 11.44
C THR A 113 -7.44 -20.59 10.93
N ALA A 114 -7.15 -19.67 10.02
CA ALA A 114 -8.18 -18.87 9.34
C ALA A 114 -7.76 -18.58 7.91
N THR A 115 -8.69 -18.09 7.12
CA THR A 115 -8.50 -17.63 5.76
C THR A 115 -8.93 -16.17 5.67
N LEU A 116 -8.04 -15.31 5.17
CA LEU A 116 -8.39 -13.96 4.75
C LEU A 116 -8.82 -14.01 3.28
N GLN A 117 -9.94 -13.37 2.96
CA GLN A 117 -10.39 -13.12 1.60
C GLN A 117 -10.26 -11.63 1.29
N PHE A 118 -9.74 -11.32 0.10
CA PHE A 118 -9.57 -9.96 -0.41
C PHE A 118 -10.53 -9.75 -1.58
N SER A 119 -11.30 -8.67 -1.56
CA SER A 119 -12.27 -8.35 -2.61
C SER A 119 -12.25 -6.88 -3.01
N ILE A 120 -12.49 -6.62 -4.31
CA ILE A 120 -12.82 -5.28 -4.85
C ILE A 120 -14.29 -5.32 -5.25
N GLY A 121 -15.13 -4.56 -4.53
CA GLY A 121 -16.58 -4.76 -4.59
C GLY A 121 -16.94 -6.22 -4.32
N ASP A 122 -17.71 -6.85 -5.21
CA ASP A 122 -18.11 -8.26 -5.10
C ASP A 122 -17.08 -9.24 -5.70
N THR A 123 -15.99 -8.75 -6.30
CA THR A 123 -15.00 -9.59 -6.96
C THR A 123 -13.91 -10.01 -6.00
N VAL A 124 -13.77 -11.32 -5.75
CA VAL A 124 -12.64 -11.87 -4.97
C VAL A 124 -11.36 -11.79 -5.79
N ILE A 125 -10.35 -11.10 -5.26
CA ILE A 125 -9.04 -10.92 -5.90
C ILE A 125 -7.96 -11.83 -5.29
N GLY A 126 -8.23 -12.47 -4.16
CA GLY A 126 -7.31 -13.41 -3.55
C GLY A 126 -7.80 -13.96 -2.22
N THR A 127 -7.14 -15.04 -1.77
CA THR A 127 -7.29 -15.58 -0.42
C THR A 127 -5.93 -15.90 0.16
N GLN A 128 -5.82 -15.85 1.49
CA GLN A 128 -4.60 -16.16 2.21
C GLN A 128 -4.92 -16.96 3.47
N ALA A 129 -4.42 -18.20 3.52
CA ALA A 129 -4.45 -18.99 4.74
C ALA A 129 -3.45 -18.41 5.76
N VAL A 130 -3.88 -18.32 7.01
CA VAL A 130 -3.09 -17.79 8.13
C VAL A 130 -3.16 -18.77 9.31
N VAL A 131 -2.05 -18.92 10.01
CA VAL A 131 -1.89 -19.89 11.10
C VAL A 131 -1.89 -19.21 12.47
N GLY A 132 -2.20 -19.99 13.50
CA GLY A 132 -2.37 -19.50 14.86
C GLY A 132 -1.04 -19.08 15.48
N ASN A 133 -1.01 -17.90 16.09
CA ASN A 133 0.15 -17.43 16.84
C ASN A 133 -0.06 -17.60 18.35
N ALA A 134 0.96 -18.06 19.08
CA ALA A 134 0.88 -18.25 20.53
C ALA A 134 0.56 -16.94 21.29
N GLY A 135 1.02 -15.81 20.74
CA GLY A 135 0.81 -14.46 21.24
C GLY A 135 -0.53 -13.83 20.91
N ALA A 136 -1.27 -14.39 19.95
CA ALA A 136 -2.60 -13.92 19.55
C ALA A 136 -3.66 -14.49 20.51
N THR A 137 -3.65 -14.01 21.75
CA THR A 137 -4.55 -14.46 22.82
C THR A 137 -4.85 -13.36 23.83
N GLY A 138 -5.92 -13.53 24.61
CA GLY A 138 -6.32 -12.57 25.65
C GLY A 138 -6.74 -11.20 25.09
N ASN A 139 -6.41 -10.16 25.85
CA ASN A 139 -6.65 -8.77 25.50
C ASN A 139 -5.34 -8.11 25.03
N THR A 140 -5.46 -7.02 24.27
CA THR A 140 -4.32 -6.17 23.90
C THR A 140 -3.65 -5.54 25.13
N PRO A 141 -2.33 -5.25 25.13
CA PRO A 141 -1.36 -5.45 24.05
C PRO A 141 -1.01 -6.92 23.78
N TYR A 142 -0.85 -7.25 22.49
CA TYR A 142 -0.44 -8.61 22.08
C TYR A 142 1.09 -8.74 22.03
N THR A 143 1.62 -9.91 22.38
CA THR A 143 3.06 -10.20 22.24
C THR A 143 3.26 -11.23 21.13
N LEU A 144 3.51 -10.77 19.91
CA LEU A 144 3.57 -11.62 18.72
C LEU A 144 5.02 -11.99 18.38
N THR A 145 5.24 -13.26 18.07
CA THR A 145 6.49 -13.74 17.45
C THR A 145 6.17 -14.17 16.03
N VAL A 146 6.72 -13.48 15.03
CA VAL A 146 6.46 -13.77 13.61
C VAL A 146 7.74 -14.07 12.86
N ALA A 147 7.63 -14.84 11.78
CA ALA A 147 8.70 -15.08 10.83
C ALA A 147 8.33 -14.52 9.45
N ASP A 148 9.25 -14.59 8.49
CA ASP A 148 8.98 -14.20 7.11
C ASP A 148 7.85 -15.01 6.48
N THR A 149 7.58 -16.22 6.97
CA THR A 149 6.45 -17.06 6.55
C THR A 149 5.08 -16.52 6.97
N ASP A 150 5.04 -15.61 7.96
CA ASP A 150 3.84 -14.89 8.37
C ASP A 150 3.68 -13.56 7.62
N LYS A 151 4.63 -13.22 6.74
CA LYS A 151 4.54 -12.11 5.79
C LYS A 151 3.98 -12.63 4.46
N TYR A 152 2.85 -12.09 4.07
CA TYR A 152 2.17 -12.46 2.85
C TYR A 152 2.24 -11.33 1.83
N SER A 153 2.05 -11.69 0.56
CA SER A 153 2.04 -10.73 -0.54
C SER A 153 0.95 -11.06 -1.55
N LEU A 154 0.24 -10.02 -1.99
CA LEU A 154 -0.67 -10.06 -3.12
C LEU A 154 -0.09 -9.20 -4.25
N THR A 155 0.09 -9.78 -5.43
CA THR A 155 0.53 -9.06 -6.63
C THR A 155 -0.65 -8.85 -7.57
N MET A 156 -0.72 -7.67 -8.19
CA MET A 156 -1.79 -7.27 -9.11
C MET A 156 -1.24 -6.39 -10.23
N ALA A 157 -2.06 -6.17 -11.26
CA ALA A 157 -1.78 -5.12 -12.24
C ALA A 157 -1.82 -3.74 -11.54
N ALA A 158 -1.07 -2.77 -12.07
CA ALA A 158 -1.05 -1.42 -11.53
C ALA A 158 -2.47 -0.84 -11.45
N LEU A 159 -2.86 -0.34 -10.27
CA LEU A 159 -4.17 0.27 -10.08
C LEU A 159 -4.26 1.61 -10.83
N GLU A 160 -5.32 1.82 -11.59
CA GLU A 160 -5.53 3.06 -12.36
C GLU A 160 -6.04 4.24 -11.52
N ALA A 161 -6.58 3.94 -10.33
CA ALA A 161 -7.08 4.89 -9.34
C ALA A 161 -6.93 4.32 -7.92
N ASP A 162 -7.09 5.17 -6.91
CA ASP A 162 -7.21 4.72 -5.51
C ASP A 162 -8.36 3.71 -5.41
N THR A 163 -8.09 2.54 -4.85
CA THR A 163 -9.02 1.40 -4.85
C THR A 163 -9.25 0.90 -3.44
N GLU A 164 -10.52 0.69 -3.09
CA GLU A 164 -10.92 0.07 -1.84
C GLU A 164 -10.89 -1.46 -1.97
N VAL A 165 -10.10 -2.09 -1.11
CA VAL A 165 -10.03 -3.55 -0.98
C VAL A 165 -10.61 -3.95 0.36
N THR A 166 -11.67 -4.75 0.34
CA THR A 166 -12.24 -5.33 1.56
C THR A 166 -11.49 -6.61 1.91
N VAL A 167 -11.02 -6.69 3.14
CA VAL A 167 -10.41 -7.88 3.74
C VAL A 167 -11.40 -8.48 4.73
N THR A 168 -11.73 -9.76 4.57
CA THR A 168 -12.72 -10.46 5.40
C THR A 168 -12.16 -11.78 5.89
N THR A 169 -12.42 -12.14 7.15
CA THR A 169 -12.19 -13.50 7.65
C THR A 169 -13.27 -14.44 7.12
N VAL A 170 -12.89 -15.56 6.50
CA VAL A 170 -13.86 -16.54 5.98
C VAL A 170 -14.52 -17.33 7.12
N GLU A 171 -13.72 -17.76 8.10
CA GLU A 171 -14.18 -18.48 9.28
C GLU A 171 -14.49 -17.51 10.44
N THR A 172 -15.28 -17.98 11.41
CA THR A 172 -15.51 -17.27 12.67
C THR A 172 -14.32 -17.40 13.62
N VAL A 173 -13.17 -16.89 13.16
CA VAL A 173 -11.88 -16.92 13.85
C VAL A 173 -11.29 -15.52 13.85
N ARG A 174 -10.66 -15.14 14.97
CA ARG A 174 -9.95 -13.86 15.07
C ARG A 174 -8.67 -13.91 14.26
N VAL A 175 -8.40 -12.85 13.50
CA VAL A 175 -7.11 -12.62 12.82
C VAL A 175 -6.56 -11.27 13.25
N ILE A 176 -5.26 -11.20 13.51
CA ILE A 176 -4.54 -9.95 13.75
C ILE A 176 -3.76 -9.62 12.48
N LEU A 177 -4.11 -8.51 11.82
CA LEU A 177 -3.53 -7.99 10.59
C LEU A 177 -2.71 -6.73 10.91
N PHE A 178 -1.49 -6.61 10.38
CA PHE A 178 -0.61 -5.47 10.62
C PHE A 178 0.49 -5.33 9.54
N GLY A 179 1.24 -4.22 9.57
CA GLY A 179 2.36 -3.96 8.64
C GLY A 179 1.96 -3.99 7.17
N ILE A 180 0.84 -3.34 6.83
CA ILE A 180 0.25 -3.37 5.49
C ILE A 180 0.97 -2.34 4.61
N GLN A 181 1.73 -2.83 3.64
CA GLN A 181 2.57 -2.03 2.75
C GLN A 181 2.13 -2.20 1.29
N ALA A 182 1.62 -1.13 0.70
CA ALA A 182 1.35 -1.03 -0.73
C ALA A 182 2.58 -0.46 -1.48
N LYS A 183 2.90 -1.06 -2.63
CA LYS A 183 3.98 -0.65 -3.54
C LYS A 183 3.51 -0.69 -4.98
#